data_AF-A0A2D9QDG6-F1
#
_entry.id   AF-A0A2D9QDG6-F1
#
_cell.length_a   1.000
_cell.length_b   1.000
_cell.length_c   1.000
_cell.angle_alpha   90.00
_cell.angle_beta   90.00
_cell.angle_gamma   90.00
#
_symmetry.space_group_name_H-M   'P 1'
#
loop_
_entity.id
_entity.type
_entity.pdbx_description
1 polymer ?
#
loop_
_entity_poly.entity_id
_entity_poly.type
_entity_poly.pdbx_seq_one_letter_code
_entity_poly.pdbx_strand_id
1 'polypeptide(L)'
;MTIPLYLEDSYLKTCSGSVVEIGEDKSIILDKSIFYPTSGGQPGDKGFLQFSSGRCEIVTTRKGENGKIILVPLNHDYLPKLGDTVEQFIDWETRYNHMRVHSALHLLSVVIPLPVTGGSISDIKGRLDFNMPESLSHKEELESHINELIAGGYKI
;
A
#
# COMPACT_ATOMS: atom_id res chain seq x y z
N MET A 1 8.46 15.14 -7.66
CA MET A 1 7.60 14.72 -6.54
C MET A 1 6.27 14.31 -7.12
N THR A 2 5.72 13.16 -6.71
CA THR A 2 4.38 12.70 -7.09
C THR A 2 3.40 13.06 -5.98
N ILE A 3 2.21 13.55 -6.31
CA ILE A 3 1.14 13.81 -5.32
C ILE A 3 0.55 12.45 -4.87
N PRO A 4 0.69 12.05 -3.58
CA PRO A 4 0.26 10.75 -3.09
C PRO A 4 -1.22 10.76 -2.69
N LEU A 5 -2.12 10.59 -3.66
CA LEU A 5 -3.58 10.70 -3.44
C LEU A 5 -4.13 9.69 -2.41
N TYR A 6 -3.44 8.56 -2.20
CA TYR A 6 -3.79 7.59 -1.16
C TYR A 6 -3.68 8.13 0.28
N LEU A 7 -2.98 9.26 0.50
CA LEU A 7 -2.94 9.96 1.78
C LEU A 7 -4.15 10.88 1.99
N GLU A 8 -4.80 11.32 0.91
CA GLU A 8 -5.99 12.18 0.95
C GLU A 8 -7.27 11.34 1.03
N ASP A 9 -7.36 10.30 0.20
CA ASP A 9 -8.46 9.33 0.19
C ASP A 9 -7.91 7.91 -0.03
N SER A 10 -7.85 7.13 1.06
CA SER A 10 -7.36 5.74 1.03
C SER A 10 -8.32 4.76 0.33
N TYR A 11 -9.56 5.19 0.05
CA TYR A 11 -10.59 4.39 -0.61
C TYR A 11 -10.70 4.68 -2.12
N LEU A 12 -9.91 5.63 -2.63
CA LEU A 12 -9.87 5.94 -4.05
C LEU A 12 -9.29 4.76 -4.84
N LYS A 13 -10.10 4.19 -5.73
CA LYS A 13 -9.77 2.97 -6.50
C LYS A 13 -9.26 3.28 -7.90
N THR A 14 -9.64 4.44 -8.42
CA THR A 14 -9.33 4.88 -9.78
C THR A 14 -9.07 6.38 -9.82
N CYS A 15 -8.15 6.83 -10.66
CA CYS A 15 -7.87 8.26 -10.84
C CYS A 15 -7.13 8.52 -12.16
N SER A 16 -7.40 9.66 -12.80
CA SER A 16 -6.60 10.15 -13.91
C SER A 16 -5.23 10.67 -13.45
N GLY A 17 -4.20 10.59 -14.29
CA GLY A 17 -2.88 11.17 -14.05
C GLY A 17 -2.10 11.36 -15.35
N SER A 18 -1.00 12.09 -15.28
CA SER A 18 -0.11 12.33 -16.43
C SER A 18 1.25 11.69 -16.20
N VAL A 19 1.80 11.04 -17.23
CA VAL A 19 3.16 10.49 -17.17
C VAL A 19 4.16 11.63 -17.23
N VAL A 20 4.91 11.82 -16.14
CA VAL A 20 5.90 12.90 -16.02
C VAL A 20 7.33 12.42 -16.19
N GLU A 21 7.56 11.12 -16.07
CA GLU A 21 8.89 10.53 -16.26
C GLU A 21 8.76 9.03 -16.55
N ILE A 22 9.69 8.53 -17.38
CA ILE A 22 9.89 7.10 -17.64
C ILE A 22 11.34 6.78 -17.28
N GLY A 23 11.53 5.85 -16.35
CA GLY A 23 12.86 5.39 -15.93
C GLY A 23 13.58 4.56 -16.98
N GLU A 24 14.89 4.36 -16.81
CA GLU A 24 15.70 3.51 -17.69
C GLU A 24 15.19 2.06 -17.72
N ASP A 25 14.74 1.56 -16.57
CA ASP A 25 14.11 0.25 -16.38
C ASP A 25 12.64 0.20 -16.83
N LYS A 26 12.19 1.21 -17.57
CA LYS A 26 10.80 1.39 -18.03
C LYS A 26 9.77 1.59 -16.93
N SER A 27 10.20 1.85 -15.70
CA SER A 27 9.30 2.26 -14.65
C SER A 27 8.63 3.61 -14.96
N ILE A 28 7.41 3.78 -14.46
CA ILE A 28 6.53 4.90 -14.81
C ILE A 28 6.36 5.77 -13.56
N ILE A 29 6.50 7.08 -13.72
CA ILE A 29 6.24 8.05 -12.66
C ILE A 29 5.14 9.00 -13.17
N LEU A 30 4.13 9.19 -12.32
CA LEU A 30 3.01 10.09 -12.57
C LEU A 30 3.13 11.38 -11.77
N ASP A 31 2.43 12.42 -12.20
CA ASP A 31 2.24 13.67 -11.44
C ASP A 31 1.53 13.43 -10.11
N LYS A 32 0.55 12.52 -10.10
CA LYS A 32 -0.22 12.08 -8.93
C LYS A 32 -0.53 10.60 -9.01
N SER A 33 -0.57 9.92 -7.86
CA SER A 33 -0.83 8.48 -7.85
C SER A 33 -1.68 8.01 -6.67
N ILE A 34 -2.56 7.05 -6.97
CA ILE A 34 -3.34 6.29 -5.98
C ILE A 34 -2.64 5.01 -5.52
N PHE A 35 -1.55 4.61 -6.19
CA PHE A 35 -0.77 3.44 -5.84
C PHE A 35 0.07 3.71 -4.59
N TYR A 36 -0.07 2.87 -3.57
CA TYR A 36 0.74 2.92 -2.37
C TYR A 36 2.11 2.30 -2.67
N PRO A 37 3.23 3.02 -2.48
CA PRO A 37 4.56 2.45 -2.65
C PRO A 37 4.96 1.62 -1.44
N THR A 38 5.64 0.49 -1.68
CA THR A 38 6.17 -0.41 -0.64
C THR A 38 6.80 0.37 0.51
N SER A 39 6.29 0.17 1.73
CA SER A 39 6.72 0.91 2.92
C SER A 39 6.18 0.26 4.19
N GLY A 40 6.90 0.40 5.31
CA GLY A 40 6.42 -0.06 6.63
C GLY A 40 6.12 -1.56 6.71
N GLY A 41 6.78 -2.38 5.89
CA GLY A 41 6.49 -3.82 5.80
C GLY A 41 5.26 -4.17 4.96
N GLN A 42 4.52 -3.18 4.43
CA GLN A 42 3.42 -3.38 3.48
C GLN A 42 3.94 -3.39 2.03
N PRO A 43 3.61 -4.44 1.25
CA PRO A 43 3.90 -4.50 -0.17
C PRO A 43 3.27 -3.32 -0.92
N GLY A 44 3.99 -2.84 -1.94
CA GLY A 44 3.48 -1.83 -2.84
C GLY A 44 2.31 -2.36 -3.66
N ASP A 45 1.43 -1.44 -4.00
CA ASP A 45 0.23 -1.77 -4.77
C ASP A 45 0.53 -2.28 -6.16
N LYS A 46 -0.37 -3.14 -6.61
CA LYS A 46 -0.47 -3.67 -7.98
C LYS A 46 -1.79 -3.22 -8.61
N GLY A 47 -1.90 -3.34 -9.92
CA GLY A 47 -3.06 -2.85 -10.67
C GLY A 47 -2.70 -2.64 -12.13
N PHE A 48 -3.26 -1.63 -12.77
CA PHE A 48 -2.93 -1.28 -14.15
C PHE A 48 -3.14 0.19 -14.45
N LEU A 49 -2.52 0.64 -15.54
CA LEU A 49 -2.76 1.93 -16.19
C LEU A 49 -3.48 1.68 -17.51
N GLN A 50 -4.53 2.46 -17.79
CA GLN A 50 -5.25 2.45 -19.07
C GLN A 50 -5.02 3.79 -19.79
N PHE A 51 -4.70 3.73 -21.08
CA PHE A 51 -4.44 4.91 -21.92
C PHE A 51 -4.89 4.64 -23.36
N SER A 52 -4.78 5.63 -24.23
CA SER A 52 -5.33 5.60 -25.59
C SER A 52 -4.80 4.45 -26.44
N SER A 53 -3.53 4.08 -26.28
CA SER A 53 -2.88 3.02 -27.05
C SER A 53 -2.93 1.64 -26.38
N GLY A 54 -3.49 1.51 -25.17
CA GLY A 54 -3.62 0.22 -24.51
C GLY A 54 -3.63 0.27 -22.98
N ARG A 55 -3.26 -0.87 -22.40
CA ARG A 55 -3.23 -1.11 -20.95
C ARG A 55 -1.86 -1.65 -20.55
N CYS A 56 -1.34 -1.17 -19.43
CA CYS A 56 -0.09 -1.59 -18.82
C CYS A 56 -0.36 -2.15 -17.42
N GLU A 57 -0.11 -3.44 -17.18
CA GLU A 57 -0.17 -4.02 -15.84
C GLU A 57 0.98 -3.48 -14.97
N ILE A 58 0.68 -3.16 -13.73
CA ILE A 58 1.64 -2.73 -12.70
C ILE A 58 1.74 -3.85 -11.66
N VAL A 59 2.92 -4.45 -11.52
CA VAL A 59 3.14 -5.58 -10.59
C VAL A 59 3.43 -5.13 -9.17
N THR A 60 4.03 -3.95 -9.01
CA THR A 60 4.32 -3.36 -7.71
C THR A 60 4.62 -1.88 -7.86
N THR A 61 4.64 -1.20 -6.72
CA THR A 61 4.96 0.23 -6.61
C THR A 61 6.02 0.41 -5.53
N ARG A 62 7.03 1.24 -5.79
CA ARG A 62 8.13 1.51 -4.84
C ARG A 62 8.36 3.00 -4.65
N LYS A 63 8.92 3.36 -3.50
CA LYS A 63 9.36 4.75 -3.23
C LYS A 63 10.58 5.05 -4.09
N GLY A 64 10.55 6.17 -4.80
CA GLY A 64 11.70 6.76 -5.46
C GLY A 64 12.25 7.96 -4.68
N GLU A 65 13.35 8.52 -5.17
CA GLU A 65 13.93 9.74 -4.62
C GLU A 65 12.97 10.94 -4.78
N ASN A 66 13.12 11.96 -3.93
CA ASN A 66 12.39 13.23 -4.02
C ASN A 66 10.85 13.06 -4.07
N GLY A 67 10.34 12.07 -3.34
CA GLY A 67 8.90 11.77 -3.24
C GLY A 67 8.29 11.25 -4.54
N LYS A 68 9.09 10.68 -5.44
CA LYS A 68 8.56 9.96 -6.61
C LYS A 68 7.91 8.65 -6.18
N ILE A 69 6.79 8.32 -6.81
CA ILE A 69 6.16 7.00 -6.71
C ILE A 69 6.46 6.28 -8.02
N ILE A 70 7.19 5.18 -7.93
CA ILE A 70 7.66 4.43 -9.10
C ILE A 70 6.74 3.23 -9.31
N LEU A 71 6.00 3.23 -10.41
CA LEU A 71 5.14 2.12 -10.84
C LEU A 71 5.98 1.18 -11.71
N VAL A 72 5.98 -0.11 -11.38
CA VAL A 72 6.77 -1.13 -12.09
C VAL A 72 5.86 -1.93 -13.02
N PRO A 73 6.00 -1.79 -14.36
CA PRO A 73 5.23 -2.58 -15.32
C PRO A 73 5.51 -4.09 -15.21
N LEU A 74 4.52 -4.92 -15.53
CA LEU A 74 4.71 -6.38 -15.68
C LEU A 74 5.54 -6.73 -16.91
N ASN A 75 5.27 -6.04 -18.02
CA ASN A 75 5.95 -6.19 -19.31
C ASN A 75 6.12 -4.82 -19.96
N HIS A 76 6.88 -4.77 -21.06
CA HIS A 76 7.24 -3.52 -21.74
C HIS A 76 6.63 -3.40 -23.14
N ASP A 77 5.66 -4.25 -23.48
CA ASP A 77 5.09 -4.32 -24.83
C ASP A 77 4.17 -3.12 -25.10
N TYR A 78 3.42 -2.69 -24.09
CA TYR A 78 2.47 -1.58 -24.16
C TYR A 78 2.66 -0.64 -22.97
N LEU A 79 3.50 0.39 -23.16
CA LEU A 79 3.77 1.41 -22.15
C LEU A 79 3.22 2.78 -22.59
N PRO A 80 2.70 3.59 -21.66
CA PRO A 80 2.37 4.97 -21.96
C PRO A 80 3.66 5.76 -22.23
N LYS A 81 3.55 6.84 -22.99
CA LYS A 81 4.64 7.75 -23.31
C LYS A 81 4.70 8.90 -22.31
N LEU A 82 5.86 9.54 -22.24
CA LEU A 82 6.01 10.80 -21.52
C LEU A 82 4.97 11.82 -22.03
N GLY A 83 4.21 12.40 -21.10
CA GLY A 83 3.12 13.35 -21.40
C GLY A 83 1.75 12.71 -21.65
N ASP A 84 1.64 11.38 -21.76
CA ASP A 84 0.34 10.72 -21.91
C ASP A 84 -0.51 10.90 -20.65
N THR A 85 -1.81 11.04 -20.85
CA THR A 85 -2.81 10.92 -19.78
C THR A 85 -3.18 9.45 -19.63
N VAL A 86 -3.18 8.96 -18.39
CA VAL A 86 -3.51 7.59 -18.02
C VAL A 86 -4.62 7.58 -16.97
N GLU A 87 -5.50 6.58 -17.03
CA GLU A 87 -6.39 6.22 -15.94
C GLU A 87 -5.75 5.11 -15.10
N GLN A 88 -5.65 5.36 -13.80
CA GLN A 88 -5.07 4.45 -12.81
C GLN A 88 -6.15 3.52 -12.26
N PHE A 89 -5.84 2.24 -12.09
CA PHE A 89 -6.70 1.26 -11.45
C PHE A 89 -5.86 0.40 -10.49
N ILE A 90 -6.16 0.42 -9.20
CA ILE A 90 -5.49 -0.48 -8.24
C ILE A 90 -6.25 -1.80 -8.10
N ASP A 91 -5.55 -2.88 -7.77
CA ASP A 91 -6.17 -4.10 -7.27
C ASP A 91 -6.79 -3.80 -5.90
N TRP A 92 -8.07 -3.45 -5.92
CA TRP A 92 -8.80 -3.00 -4.74
C TRP A 92 -8.92 -4.09 -3.68
N GLU A 93 -9.10 -5.35 -4.08
CA GLU A 93 -9.24 -6.46 -3.13
C GLU A 93 -7.95 -6.63 -2.32
N THR A 94 -6.82 -6.67 -3.01
CA THR A 94 -5.50 -6.76 -2.38
C THR A 94 -5.23 -5.53 -1.50
N ARG A 95 -5.48 -4.31 -2.00
CA ARG A 95 -5.31 -3.07 -1.22
C ARG A 95 -6.16 -3.08 0.04
N TYR A 96 -7.43 -3.45 -0.06
CA TYR A 96 -8.35 -3.41 1.08
C TYR A 96 -7.95 -4.45 2.14
N ASN A 97 -7.48 -5.62 1.73
CA ASN A 97 -6.94 -6.60 2.66
C ASN A 97 -5.68 -6.08 3.37
N HIS A 98 -4.76 -5.41 2.66
CA HIS A 98 -3.62 -4.74 3.31
C HIS A 98 -4.08 -3.70 4.34
N MET A 99 -5.07 -2.86 4.01
CA MET A 99 -5.61 -1.86 4.94
C MET A 99 -6.17 -2.53 6.20
N ARG A 100 -6.95 -3.61 6.06
CA ARG A 100 -7.50 -4.35 7.20
C ARG A 100 -6.42 -4.94 8.09
N VAL A 101 -5.42 -5.59 7.50
CA VAL A 101 -4.29 -6.16 8.24
C VAL A 101 -3.51 -5.05 8.94
N HIS A 102 -3.21 -3.95 8.26
CA HIS A 102 -2.48 -2.81 8.82
C HIS A 102 -3.21 -2.22 10.03
N SER A 103 -4.52 -1.96 9.92
CA SER A 103 -5.33 -1.47 11.04
C SER A 103 -5.34 -2.46 12.22
N ALA A 104 -5.44 -3.77 11.95
CA ALA A 104 -5.36 -4.79 13.00
C ALA A 104 -3.99 -4.79 13.71
N LEU A 105 -2.89 -4.56 12.98
CA LEU A 105 -1.56 -4.42 13.59
C LEU A 105 -1.44 -3.16 14.47
N HIS A 106 -2.11 -2.06 14.11
CA HIS A 106 -2.20 -0.90 14.99
C HIS A 106 -2.95 -1.22 16.29
N LEU A 107 -4.07 -1.95 16.22
CA LEU A 107 -4.78 -2.40 17.42
C LEU A 107 -3.90 -3.32 18.29
N LEU A 108 -3.12 -4.20 17.68
CA LEU A 108 -2.15 -5.03 18.41
C LEU A 108 -1.11 -4.18 19.15
N SER A 109 -0.70 -3.05 18.58
CA SER A 109 0.22 -2.09 19.22
C SER A 109 -0.44 -1.29 20.37
N VAL A 110 -1.77 -1.18 20.38
CA VAL A 110 -2.52 -0.60 21.51
C VAL A 110 -2.60 -1.59 22.66
N VAL A 111 -2.91 -2.86 22.37
CA VAL A 111 -3.10 -3.90 23.40
C VAL A 111 -1.77 -4.42 23.95
N ILE A 112 -0.69 -4.38 23.15
CA ILE A 112 0.68 -4.71 23.58
C ILE A 112 1.49 -3.40 23.65
N PRO A 113 1.57 -2.75 24.82
CA PRO A 113 2.22 -1.44 24.97
C PRO A 113 3.76 -1.56 25.07
N LEU A 114 4.36 -2.29 24.14
CA LEU A 114 5.81 -2.46 24.03
C LEU A 114 6.33 -1.85 22.72
N PRO A 115 7.61 -1.45 22.65
CA PRO A 115 8.19 -0.93 21.42
C PRO A 115 8.15 -1.96 20.29
N VAL A 116 7.63 -1.56 19.13
CA VAL A 116 7.68 -2.35 17.90
C VAL A 116 9.11 -2.31 17.33
N THR A 117 9.70 -3.47 17.05
CA THR A 117 11.04 -3.62 16.47
C THR A 117 11.02 -4.05 15.01
N GLY A 118 9.88 -4.52 14.51
CA GLY A 118 9.72 -4.97 13.15
C GLY A 118 8.27 -5.32 12.82
N GLY A 119 7.99 -5.49 11.53
CA GLY A 119 6.66 -5.84 11.06
C GLY A 119 6.64 -6.24 9.60
N SER A 120 5.63 -6.99 9.21
CA SER A 120 5.38 -7.33 7.81
C SER A 120 3.89 -7.53 7.60
N ILE A 121 3.39 -7.07 6.46
CA ILE A 121 1.99 -7.17 6.06
C ILE A 121 1.93 -7.98 4.76
N SER A 122 0.90 -8.78 4.62
CA SER A 122 0.43 -9.34 3.36
C SER A 122 -1.09 -9.18 3.28
N ASP A 123 -1.67 -9.54 2.15
CA ASP A 123 -3.10 -9.58 1.88
C ASP A 123 -3.86 -10.67 2.64
N ILE A 124 -3.15 -11.54 3.37
CA ILE A 124 -3.74 -12.68 4.09
C ILE A 124 -3.36 -12.65 5.58
N LYS A 125 -2.15 -12.18 5.91
CA LYS A 125 -1.64 -12.16 7.29
C LYS A 125 -0.72 -10.96 7.54
N GLY A 126 -0.53 -10.62 8.80
CA GLY A 126 0.48 -9.67 9.24
C GLY A 126 1.24 -10.20 10.45
N ARG A 127 2.41 -9.61 10.74
CA ARG A 127 3.09 -9.77 12.03
C ARG A 127 3.63 -8.43 12.49
N LEU A 128 3.70 -8.27 13.81
CA LEU A 128 4.51 -7.28 14.48
C LEU A 128 5.46 -7.99 15.44
N ASP A 129 6.68 -7.46 15.50
CA ASP A 129 7.72 -7.88 16.44
C ASP A 129 7.82 -6.82 17.53
N PHE A 130 7.85 -7.24 18.79
CA PHE A 130 7.92 -6.36 19.95
C PHE A 130 9.22 -6.59 20.71
N ASN A 131 9.79 -5.53 21.28
CA ASN A 131 10.88 -5.65 22.25
C ASN A 131 10.32 -6.19 23.56
N MET A 132 10.32 -7.52 23.68
CA MET A 132 9.58 -8.25 24.68
C MET A 132 10.53 -9.19 25.44
N PRO A 133 10.86 -8.89 26.71
CA PRO A 133 11.77 -9.70 27.52
C PRO A 133 11.21 -11.08 27.88
N GLU A 134 9.89 -11.18 28.05
CA GLU A 134 9.18 -12.39 28.46
C GLU A 134 8.05 -12.71 27.48
N SER A 135 7.85 -13.99 27.16
CA SER A 135 6.78 -14.40 26.25
C SER A 135 5.39 -14.12 26.81
N LEU A 136 4.45 -13.74 25.95
CA LEU A 136 3.05 -13.58 26.31
C LEU A 136 2.44 -14.89 26.84
N SER A 137 1.85 -14.83 28.04
CA SER A 137 1.17 -15.95 28.69
C SER A 137 -0.31 -16.09 28.30
N HIS A 138 -0.96 -15.01 27.84
CA HIS A 138 -2.43 -14.97 27.64
C HIS A 138 -2.83 -14.45 26.25
N LYS A 139 -2.59 -15.25 25.20
CA LYS A 139 -2.90 -14.87 23.81
C LYS A 139 -4.41 -14.69 23.54
N GLU A 140 -5.23 -15.51 24.19
CA GLU A 140 -6.70 -15.49 24.03
C GLU A 140 -7.31 -14.19 24.57
N GLU A 141 -6.78 -13.67 25.68
CA GLU A 141 -7.20 -12.38 26.23
C GLU A 141 -6.85 -11.21 25.29
N LEU A 142 -5.68 -11.26 24.66
CA LEU A 142 -5.28 -10.27 23.66
C LEU A 142 -6.23 -10.29 22.46
N GLU A 143 -6.57 -11.48 21.96
CA GLU A 143 -7.51 -11.63 20.86
C GLU A 143 -8.90 -11.08 21.21
N SER A 144 -9.42 -11.37 22.41
CA SER A 144 -10.69 -10.84 22.88
C SER A 144 -10.68 -9.30 22.91
N HIS A 145 -9.64 -8.70 23.50
CA HIS A 145 -9.54 -7.24 23.61
C HIS A 145 -9.40 -6.57 22.23
N ILE A 146 -8.65 -7.16 21.29
CA ILE A 146 -8.59 -6.64 19.92
C ILE A 146 -9.97 -6.70 19.25
N ASN A 147 -10.70 -7.80 19.40
CA ASN A 147 -12.04 -7.95 18.84
C ASN A 147 -13.05 -6.96 19.45
N GLU A 148 -12.94 -6.66 20.74
CA GLU A 148 -13.72 -5.61 21.40
C GLU A 148 -13.43 -4.22 20.80
N LEU A 149 -12.15 -3.90 20.57
CA LEU A 149 -11.76 -2.64 19.91
C LEU A 149 -12.31 -2.54 18.48
N ILE A 150 -12.29 -3.64 17.73
CA ILE A 150 -12.89 -3.72 16.39
C ILE A 150 -14.40 -3.47 16.46
N ALA A 151 -15.09 -4.16 17.36
CA ALA A 151 -16.54 -4.03 17.54
C ALA A 151 -16.97 -2.62 17.98
N GLY A 152 -16.09 -1.89 18.68
CA GLY A 152 -16.32 -0.52 19.09
C GLY A 152 -16.45 0.49 17.94
N GLY A 153 -15.96 0.17 16.73
CA GLY A 153 -16.17 0.99 15.54
C GLY A 153 -15.58 2.42 15.64
N TYR A 154 -14.48 2.58 16.37
CA TYR A 154 -13.84 3.88 16.58
C TYR A 154 -13.34 4.48 15.26
N LYS A 155 -13.39 5.81 15.16
CA LYS A 155 -12.83 6.53 14.02
C LYS A 155 -11.30 6.44 14.03
N ILE A 156 -10.74 6.21 12.85
CA ILE A 156 -9.29 6.22 12.55
C ILE A 156 -9.01 7.49 11.74
#